data_AF-A0AAJ0CFQ7-F1
#
_entry.id   AF-A0AAJ0CFQ7-F1
#
_cell.length_a   1.000
_cell.length_b   1.000
_cell.length_c   1.000
_cell.angle_alpha   90.00
_cell.angle_beta   90.00
_cell.angle_gamma   90.00
#
_symmetry.space_group_name_H-M   'P 1'
#
loop_
_entity.id
_entity.type
_entity.pdbx_description
1 polymer ?
#
loop_
_entity_poly.entity_id
_entity_poly.type
_entity_poly.pdbx_seq_one_letter_code
_entity_poly.pdbx_strand_id
1 'polypeptide(L)'
;MPNEQQTDPANDVGEYLPSTPPNTISTSYILPTTYDLSETLIPLTQLPPDANWRINRGISDHLMEMVNVVLSRESLPFSLINKSLFKQDFHHGLGEYHSTALVQSICSLATLMAVDRSYELGGSPPALILNSELGDFFAHDAVATLLTMTSPHNIGNLQALGVLSVYYMGRGQSFTARKMAADYAKAAAELCLSQPVPKCVDDNYIKARASTFCGAISLDRYA
;
A
#
# COMPACT_ATOMS: atom_id res chain seq x y z
N MET A 1 6.04 -1.40 -76.50
CA MET A 1 6.80 -2.66 -76.33
C MET A 1 8.27 -2.32 -76.27
N PRO A 2 9.14 -3.01 -75.51
CA PRO A 2 9.03 -3.56 -74.15
C PRO A 2 10.21 -3.06 -73.24
N ASN A 3 10.20 -3.52 -71.99
CA ASN A 3 11.29 -3.51 -70.99
C ASN A 3 12.64 -3.97 -71.55
N GLU A 4 13.75 -3.51 -70.94
CA GLU A 4 14.74 -4.42 -70.32
C GLU A 4 15.68 -3.68 -69.33
N GLN A 5 16.05 -4.43 -68.29
CA GLN A 5 16.72 -4.03 -67.04
C GLN A 5 18.27 -4.04 -67.17
N GLN A 6 18.91 -3.84 -66.00
CA GLN A 6 20.31 -4.07 -65.60
C GLN A 6 21.24 -2.84 -65.73
N THR A 7 22.02 -2.41 -64.72
CA THR A 7 22.46 -3.03 -63.45
C THR A 7 23.02 -1.94 -62.52
N ASP A 8 22.92 -2.19 -61.22
CA ASP A 8 23.30 -1.36 -60.05
C ASP A 8 24.81 -1.50 -59.71
N PRO A 9 25.36 -0.96 -58.59
CA PRO A 9 25.78 0.42 -58.30
C PRO A 9 27.28 0.53 -57.92
N ALA A 10 27.88 1.72 -57.97
CA ALA A 10 29.08 2.00 -57.15
C ALA A 10 29.30 3.50 -56.95
N ASN A 11 29.45 3.87 -55.68
CA ASN A 11 30.08 5.07 -55.15
C ASN A 11 29.36 6.40 -55.40
N ASP A 12 28.54 6.80 -54.42
CA ASP A 12 28.65 8.17 -53.95
C ASP A 12 28.70 8.22 -52.42
N VAL A 13 29.70 8.95 -51.94
CA VAL A 13 30.15 9.02 -50.55
C VAL A 13 29.46 10.23 -49.95
N GLY A 14 28.25 10.02 -49.40
CA GLY A 14 27.51 11.03 -48.66
C GLY A 14 27.84 11.00 -47.17
N GLU A 15 28.18 12.16 -46.63
CA GLU A 15 28.57 12.45 -45.25
C GLU A 15 27.73 11.76 -44.16
N TYR A 16 28.40 11.00 -43.29
CA TYR A 16 27.86 10.58 -42.00
C TYR A 16 27.80 11.80 -41.06
N LEU A 17 26.61 12.39 -40.92
CA LEU A 17 26.27 13.20 -39.75
C LEU A 17 26.41 12.33 -38.48
N PRO A 18 27.14 12.76 -37.44
CA PRO A 18 27.14 12.03 -36.17
C PRO A 18 25.73 12.11 -35.57
N SER A 19 25.08 10.95 -35.49
CA SER A 19 23.85 10.74 -34.75
C SER A 19 24.08 11.15 -33.29
N THR A 20 23.45 12.24 -32.88
CA THR A 20 23.27 12.54 -31.45
C THR A 20 22.58 11.36 -30.78
N PRO A 21 23.15 10.76 -29.72
CA PRO A 21 22.48 9.69 -29.01
C PRO A 21 21.15 10.20 -28.43
N PRO A 22 20.09 9.37 -28.41
CA PRO A 22 18.83 9.76 -27.80
C PRO A 22 19.10 10.11 -26.34
N ASN A 23 18.63 11.29 -25.95
CA ASN A 23 18.62 11.80 -24.58
C ASN A 23 18.43 10.66 -23.59
N THR A 24 19.50 10.32 -22.87
CA THR A 24 19.40 9.57 -21.63
C THR A 24 18.57 10.45 -20.71
N ILE A 25 17.26 10.20 -20.66
CA ILE A 25 16.42 10.67 -19.58
C ILE A 25 17.06 10.08 -18.34
N SER A 26 17.81 10.91 -17.62
CA SER A 26 18.24 10.61 -16.27
C SER A 26 16.99 10.68 -15.40
N THR A 27 16.14 9.65 -15.49
CA THR A 27 15.17 9.32 -14.45
C THR A 27 15.94 8.67 -13.31
N SER A 28 16.87 9.43 -12.72
CA SER A 28 17.16 9.25 -11.31
C SER A 28 16.02 9.93 -10.54
N TYR A 29 14.83 9.31 -10.57
CA TYR A 29 13.99 9.40 -9.39
C TYR A 29 14.74 8.61 -8.33
N ILE A 30 15.65 9.30 -7.64
CA ILE A 30 16.15 8.83 -6.35
C ILE A 30 14.92 8.92 -5.45
N LEU A 31 14.12 7.84 -5.44
CA LEU A 31 13.28 7.55 -4.29
C LEU A 31 14.20 7.65 -3.07
N PRO A 32 13.79 8.34 -1.99
CA PRO A 32 14.57 8.29 -0.77
C PRO A 32 14.71 6.83 -0.35
N THR A 33 15.89 6.25 -0.55
CA THR A 33 16.20 4.85 -0.23
C THR A 33 16.27 4.63 1.29
N THR A 34 15.97 5.63 2.10
CA THR A 34 16.39 5.71 3.50
C THR A 34 15.28 6.27 4.39
N TYR A 35 14.11 5.61 4.44
CA TYR A 35 13.22 5.76 5.60
C TYR A 35 13.54 4.68 6.62
N ASP A 36 14.59 4.89 7.43
CA ASP A 36 14.84 4.01 8.55
C ASP A 36 13.67 4.07 9.53
N LEU A 37 12.85 3.01 9.53
CA LEU A 37 11.70 2.88 10.41
C LEU A 37 12.11 2.68 11.88
N SER A 38 13.39 2.37 12.14
CA SER A 38 13.87 2.14 13.50
C SER A 38 13.68 3.41 14.35
N GLU A 39 14.01 4.58 13.81
CA GLU A 39 13.88 5.86 14.53
C GLU A 39 12.42 6.22 14.82
N THR A 40 11.49 5.94 13.91
CA THR A 40 10.05 6.19 14.08
C THR A 40 9.40 5.21 15.06
N LEU A 41 9.87 3.96 15.10
CA LEU A 41 9.27 2.89 15.89
C LEU A 41 9.78 2.86 17.33
N ILE A 42 11.00 3.33 17.60
CA ILE A 42 11.55 3.41 18.96
C ILE A 42 10.61 4.20 19.91
N PRO A 43 10.11 5.40 19.55
CA PRO A 43 9.14 6.13 20.37
C PRO A 43 7.84 5.34 20.62
N LEU A 44 7.33 4.63 19.61
CA LEU A 44 6.10 3.83 19.70
C LEU A 44 6.27 2.57 20.56
N THR A 45 7.47 2.00 20.65
CA THR A 45 7.77 0.89 21.56
C THR A 45 7.87 1.31 23.04
N GLN A 46 8.05 2.60 23.31
CA GLN A 46 8.11 3.13 24.69
C GLN A 46 6.74 3.62 25.18
N LEU A 47 5.72 3.58 24.33
CA LEU A 47 4.39 4.05 24.64
C LEU A 47 3.57 2.97 25.36
N PRO A 48 2.79 3.33 26.40
CA PRO A 48 1.85 2.42 27.03
C PRO A 48 0.87 1.83 26.01
N PRO A 49 0.51 0.53 26.11
CA PRO A 49 -0.46 -0.10 25.21
C PRO A 49 -1.84 0.60 25.19
N ASP A 50 -2.18 1.33 26.24
CA ASP A 50 -3.43 2.07 26.41
C ASP A 50 -3.34 3.56 26.03
N ALA A 51 -2.20 4.01 25.50
CA ALA A 51 -2.05 5.38 25.03
C ALA A 51 -3.04 5.65 23.89
N ASN A 52 -4.03 6.52 24.16
CA ASN A 52 -4.99 6.93 23.16
C ASN A 52 -4.30 7.80 22.10
N TRP A 53 -3.73 7.14 21.10
CA TRP A 53 -2.98 7.71 20.00
C TRP A 53 -3.78 8.74 19.19
N ARG A 54 -5.11 8.72 19.31
CA ARG A 54 -6.02 9.68 18.67
C ARG A 54 -6.00 11.06 19.33
N ILE A 55 -5.55 11.15 20.59
CA ILE A 55 -5.53 12.40 21.37
C ILE A 55 -4.12 12.99 21.44
N ASN A 56 -3.08 12.16 21.32
CA ASN A 56 -1.70 12.59 21.42
C ASN A 56 -1.13 12.91 20.02
N ARG A 57 -0.93 14.20 19.73
CA ARG A 57 -0.36 14.67 18.45
C ARG A 57 0.98 14.00 18.12
N GLY A 58 1.84 13.82 19.12
CA GLY A 58 3.14 13.17 18.92
C GLY A 58 2.95 11.75 18.39
N ILE A 59 2.02 10.98 18.94
CA ILE A 59 1.74 9.60 18.48
C ILE A 59 1.13 9.61 17.07
N SER A 60 0.21 10.55 16.79
CA SER A 60 -0.39 10.70 15.46
C SER A 60 0.64 10.98 14.36
N ASP A 61 1.66 11.80 14.65
CA ASP A 61 2.72 12.11 13.69
C ASP A 61 3.59 10.86 13.40
N HIS A 62 3.94 10.09 14.44
CA HIS A 62 4.71 8.85 14.28
C HIS A 62 3.92 7.76 13.55
N LEU A 63 2.62 7.61 13.84
CA LEU A 63 1.74 6.70 13.10
C LEU A 63 1.66 7.09 11.62
N MET A 64 1.57 8.38 11.32
CA MET A 64 1.58 8.84 9.94
C MET A 64 2.91 8.62 9.24
N GLU A 65 4.02 8.67 9.96
CA GLU A 65 5.31 8.29 9.40
C GLU A 65 5.36 6.80 9.06
N MET A 66 4.89 5.91 9.95
CA MET A 66 4.74 4.47 9.65
C MET A 66 3.87 4.22 8.42
N VAL A 67 2.71 4.89 8.37
CA VAL A 67 1.81 4.83 7.22
C VAL A 67 2.50 5.32 5.96
N ASN A 68 3.21 6.45 6.02
CA ASN A 68 3.93 7.00 4.88
C ASN A 68 5.01 6.05 4.35
N VAL A 69 5.66 5.26 5.20
CA VAL A 69 6.64 4.26 4.75
C VAL A 69 5.98 3.08 4.04
N VAL A 70 4.88 2.56 4.58
CA VAL A 70 4.12 1.50 3.91
C VAL A 70 3.61 2.01 2.56
N LEU A 71 3.07 3.24 2.54
CA LEU A 71 2.56 3.87 1.33
C LEU A 71 3.66 4.42 0.41
N SER A 72 4.92 4.59 0.82
CA SER A 72 5.99 5.09 -0.07
C SER A 72 6.57 3.99 -0.94
N ARG A 73 6.39 2.71 -0.59
CA ARG A 73 6.78 1.59 -1.45
C ARG A 73 6.00 1.63 -2.76
N GLU A 74 6.71 1.77 -3.88
CA GLU A 74 6.11 1.94 -5.21
C GLU A 74 5.20 0.78 -5.62
N SER A 75 5.43 -0.42 -5.07
CA SER A 75 4.59 -1.60 -5.25
C SER A 75 4.15 -2.16 -3.90
N LEU A 76 3.11 -1.57 -3.28
CA LEU A 76 2.32 -2.39 -2.37
C LEU A 76 1.64 -3.45 -3.23
N PRO A 77 1.82 -4.75 -2.94
CA PRO A 77 1.21 -5.77 -3.75
C PRO A 77 -0.31 -5.56 -3.70
N PHE A 78 -0.97 -5.76 -4.82
CA PHE A 78 -2.43 -5.74 -4.96
C PHE A 78 -3.10 -4.35 -4.84
N SER A 79 -2.41 -3.21 -4.94
CA SER A 79 -3.04 -1.87 -4.99
C SER A 79 -4.10 -1.63 -3.88
N LEU A 80 -3.81 -2.16 -2.68
CA LEU A 80 -4.79 -2.26 -1.60
C LEU A 80 -5.30 -0.91 -1.12
N ILE A 81 -4.51 0.16 -1.26
CA ILE A 81 -4.83 1.49 -0.73
C ILE A 81 -4.62 2.52 -1.84
N ASN A 82 -5.63 3.36 -2.07
CA ASN A 82 -5.45 4.58 -2.85
C ASN A 82 -4.73 5.62 -2.00
N LYS A 83 -3.41 5.72 -2.17
CA LYS A 83 -2.50 6.52 -1.35
C LYS A 83 -2.89 8.00 -1.27
N SER A 84 -3.26 8.61 -2.39
CA SER A 84 -3.57 10.05 -2.44
C SER A 84 -4.87 10.35 -1.71
N LEU A 85 -5.90 9.52 -1.91
CA LEU A 85 -7.19 9.69 -1.25
C LEU A 85 -7.11 9.40 0.24
N PHE A 86 -6.37 8.35 0.63
CA PHE A 86 -6.12 8.07 2.03
C PHE A 86 -5.43 9.25 2.73
N LYS A 87 -4.34 9.79 2.17
CA LYS A 87 -3.60 10.90 2.80
C LYS A 87 -4.46 12.16 2.90
N GLN A 88 -5.20 12.49 1.84
CA GLN A 88 -6.09 13.63 1.84
C GLN A 88 -7.16 13.46 2.93
N ASP A 89 -7.81 12.31 2.99
CA ASP A 89 -8.87 12.05 3.95
C ASP A 89 -8.36 11.98 5.40
N PHE A 90 -7.17 11.42 5.62
CA PHE A 90 -6.54 11.38 6.93
C PHE A 90 -6.29 12.78 7.51
N HIS A 91 -5.85 13.74 6.68
CA HIS A 91 -5.60 15.12 7.12
C HIS A 91 -6.89 15.92 7.36
N HIS A 92 -7.94 15.68 6.57
CA HIS A 92 -9.18 16.45 6.65
C HIS A 92 -10.26 15.80 7.54
N GLY A 93 -10.12 14.53 7.87
CA GLY A 93 -10.97 13.80 8.81
C GLY A 93 -12.37 13.46 8.28
N LEU A 94 -12.56 13.35 6.97
CA LEU A 94 -13.89 13.09 6.37
C LEU A 94 -14.31 11.61 6.54
N GLY A 95 -13.35 10.69 6.64
CA GLY A 95 -13.56 9.28 6.97
C GLY A 95 -14.12 8.44 5.83
N GLU A 96 -14.05 8.93 4.59
CA GLU A 96 -14.56 8.24 3.39
C GLU A 96 -13.57 7.21 2.84
N TYR A 97 -12.26 7.48 2.97
CA TYR A 97 -11.15 6.68 2.44
C TYR A 97 -10.19 6.20 3.53
N HIS A 98 -10.35 6.70 4.75
CA HIS A 98 -9.63 6.27 5.94
C HIS A 98 -10.62 5.69 6.95
N SER A 99 -10.16 4.67 7.69
CA SER A 99 -10.84 4.21 8.89
C SER A 99 -9.83 3.91 9.99
N THR A 100 -10.31 3.83 11.23
CA THR A 100 -9.47 3.47 12.37
C THR A 100 -8.85 2.09 12.20
N ALA A 101 -9.63 1.11 11.72
CA ALA A 101 -9.13 -0.21 11.39
C ALA A 101 -8.07 -0.19 10.29
N LEU A 102 -8.21 0.68 9.28
CA LEU A 102 -7.22 0.81 8.22
C LEU A 102 -5.89 1.35 8.76
N VAL A 103 -5.92 2.38 9.60
CA VAL A 103 -4.70 2.94 10.20
C VAL A 103 -4.01 1.89 11.07
N GLN A 104 -4.76 1.20 11.93
CA GLN A 104 -4.23 0.14 12.80
C GLN A 104 -3.62 -1.01 11.99
N SER A 105 -4.30 -1.48 10.94
CA SER A 105 -3.75 -2.53 10.06
C SER A 105 -2.52 -2.09 9.28
N ILE A 106 -2.44 -0.84 8.81
CA ILE A 106 -1.21 -0.31 8.19
C ILE A 106 -0.08 -0.29 9.21
N CYS A 107 -0.37 0.07 10.46
CA CYS A 107 0.64 0.09 11.52
C CYS A 107 1.13 -1.33 11.85
N SER A 108 0.25 -2.34 11.88
CA SER A 108 0.70 -3.73 12.05
C SER A 108 1.59 -4.19 10.90
N LEU A 109 1.28 -3.81 9.65
CA LEU A 109 2.14 -4.14 8.52
C LEU A 109 3.50 -3.41 8.58
N ALA A 110 3.51 -2.16 9.01
CA ALA A 110 4.73 -1.37 9.16
C ALA A 110 5.70 -1.97 10.20
N THR A 111 5.20 -2.56 11.30
CA THR A 111 6.08 -3.22 12.28
C THR A 111 6.77 -4.44 11.67
N LEU A 112 6.06 -5.25 10.87
CA LEU A 112 6.65 -6.38 10.15
C LEU A 112 7.75 -5.90 9.19
N MET A 113 7.47 -4.86 8.40
CA MET A 113 8.44 -4.32 7.43
C MET A 113 9.69 -3.74 8.10
N ALA A 114 9.57 -3.23 9.32
CA ALA A 114 10.70 -2.71 10.08
C ALA A 114 11.61 -3.82 10.64
N VAL A 115 11.03 -4.98 10.99
CA VAL A 115 11.81 -6.16 11.37
C VAL A 115 12.67 -6.60 10.18
N ASP A 116 12.05 -6.77 9.01
CA ASP A 116 12.76 -7.17 7.78
C ASP A 116 13.90 -6.20 7.46
N ARG A 117 13.62 -4.89 7.52
CA ARG A 117 14.60 -3.83 7.25
C ARG A 117 15.75 -3.84 8.26
N SER A 118 15.48 -4.11 9.54
CA SER A 118 16.52 -4.17 10.58
C SER A 118 17.53 -5.28 10.25
N TYR A 119 17.04 -6.45 9.80
CA TYR A 119 17.90 -7.53 9.36
C TYR A 119 18.68 -7.20 8.08
N GLU A 120 18.06 -6.57 7.10
CA GLU A 120 18.72 -6.12 5.85
C GLU A 120 19.90 -5.18 6.12
N LEU A 121 19.77 -4.31 7.13
CA LEU A 121 20.80 -3.36 7.53
C LEU A 121 21.82 -3.94 8.53
N GLY A 122 21.71 -5.22 8.89
CA GLY A 122 22.59 -5.87 9.87
C GLY A 122 22.38 -5.40 11.32
N GLY A 123 21.27 -4.71 11.58
CA GLY A 123 20.84 -4.29 12.91
C GLY A 123 20.01 -5.36 13.63
N SER A 124 19.70 -5.09 14.90
CA SER A 124 18.75 -5.89 15.68
C SER A 124 17.49 -5.04 15.93
N PRO A 125 16.30 -5.50 15.52
CA PRO A 125 15.07 -4.76 15.77
C PRO A 125 14.80 -4.66 17.28
N PRO A 126 14.13 -3.59 17.75
CA PRO A 126 13.68 -3.49 19.14
C PRO A 126 12.86 -4.71 19.58
N ALA A 127 13.03 -5.15 20.83
CA ALA A 127 12.47 -6.41 21.34
C ALA A 127 10.94 -6.53 21.17
N LEU A 128 10.19 -5.44 21.39
CA LEU A 128 8.73 -5.39 21.21
C LEU A 128 8.28 -5.63 19.76
N ILE A 129 9.10 -5.22 18.79
CA ILE A 129 8.84 -5.41 17.36
C ILE A 129 9.30 -6.81 16.95
N LEU A 130 10.44 -7.26 17.46
CA LEU A 130 10.98 -8.60 17.24
C LEU A 130 10.00 -9.68 17.72
N ASN A 131 9.45 -9.52 18.92
CA ASN A 131 8.43 -10.42 19.48
C ASN A 131 7.06 -10.24 18.81
N SER A 132 6.94 -9.24 17.93
CA SER A 132 5.73 -8.87 17.20
C SER A 132 4.54 -8.48 18.10
N GLU A 133 4.80 -8.19 19.37
CA GLU A 133 3.77 -7.76 20.33
C GLU A 133 3.11 -6.46 19.88
N LEU A 134 3.89 -5.52 19.34
CA LEU A 134 3.36 -4.25 18.84
C LEU A 134 2.52 -4.44 17.56
N GLY A 135 2.97 -5.30 16.64
CA GLY A 135 2.21 -5.63 15.43
C GLY A 135 0.91 -6.35 15.74
N ASP A 136 0.96 -7.33 16.64
CA ASP A 136 -0.19 -8.13 17.06
C ASP A 136 -1.20 -7.27 17.85
N PHE A 137 -0.73 -6.32 18.64
CA PHE A 137 -1.59 -5.31 19.28
C PHE A 137 -2.40 -4.52 18.24
N PHE A 138 -1.72 -3.90 17.26
CA PHE A 138 -2.41 -3.14 16.22
C PHE A 138 -3.36 -4.01 15.38
N ALA A 139 -2.95 -5.23 15.03
CA ALA A 139 -3.79 -6.14 14.27
C ALA A 139 -5.04 -6.58 15.06
N HIS A 140 -4.89 -6.86 16.36
CA HIS A 140 -6.01 -7.20 17.24
C HIS A 140 -7.02 -6.05 17.33
N ASP A 141 -6.53 -4.83 17.55
CA ASP A 141 -7.32 -3.62 17.62
C ASP A 141 -8.05 -3.32 16.30
N ALA A 142 -7.39 -3.54 15.16
CA ALA A 142 -8.00 -3.41 13.84
C ALA A 142 -9.17 -4.39 13.67
N VAL A 143 -8.98 -5.66 14.05
CA VAL A 143 -10.03 -6.69 13.98
C VAL A 143 -11.19 -6.35 14.92
N ALA A 144 -10.91 -5.95 16.16
CA ALA A 144 -11.93 -5.54 17.13
C ALA A 144 -12.75 -4.35 16.60
N THR A 145 -12.07 -3.39 15.96
CA THR A 145 -12.73 -2.24 15.31
C THR A 145 -13.62 -2.69 14.16
N LEU A 146 -13.18 -3.62 13.31
CA LEU A 146 -14.00 -4.13 12.20
C LEU A 146 -15.25 -4.88 12.69
N LEU A 147 -15.16 -5.61 13.80
CA LEU A 147 -16.27 -6.37 14.38
C LEU A 147 -17.34 -5.47 15.02
N THR A 148 -16.96 -4.28 15.48
CA THR A 148 -17.88 -3.34 16.16
C THR A 148 -18.57 -2.37 15.19
N MET A 149 -18.15 -2.34 13.93
CA MET A 149 -18.67 -1.42 12.92
C MET A 149 -20.02 -1.89 12.38
N THR A 150 -21.02 -1.00 12.41
CA THR A 150 -22.39 -1.25 11.93
C THR A 150 -22.53 -1.10 10.41
N SER A 151 -21.58 -0.45 9.74
CA SER A 151 -21.53 -0.36 8.27
C SER A 151 -20.23 -0.98 7.75
N PRO A 152 -20.27 -2.23 7.26
CA PRO A 152 -19.09 -2.95 6.78
C PRO A 152 -18.60 -2.44 5.41
N HIS A 153 -19.27 -1.45 4.80
CA HIS A 153 -19.08 -1.08 3.38
C HIS A 153 -18.27 0.20 3.16
N ASN A 154 -17.61 0.74 4.19
CA ASN A 154 -16.66 1.84 4.02
C ASN A 154 -15.38 1.31 3.33
N ILE A 155 -14.90 2.02 2.31
CA ILE A 155 -13.71 1.62 1.54
C ILE A 155 -12.50 1.38 2.44
N GLY A 156 -12.28 2.23 3.45
CA GLY A 156 -11.19 2.07 4.41
C GLY A 156 -11.29 0.76 5.21
N ASN A 157 -12.49 0.39 5.68
CA ASN A 157 -12.70 -0.88 6.39
C ASN A 157 -12.43 -2.10 5.49
N LEU A 158 -12.83 -2.03 4.23
CA LEU A 158 -12.53 -3.08 3.24
C LEU A 158 -11.01 -3.19 3.04
N GLN A 159 -10.33 -2.07 2.81
CA GLN A 159 -8.89 -2.04 2.62
C GLN A 159 -8.15 -2.58 3.86
N ALA A 160 -8.68 -2.36 5.07
CA ALA A 160 -8.11 -2.89 6.30
C ALA A 160 -8.07 -4.43 6.32
N LEU A 161 -9.10 -5.11 5.79
CA LEU A 161 -9.09 -6.57 5.64
C LEU A 161 -7.95 -7.04 4.71
N GLY A 162 -7.74 -6.34 3.61
CA GLY A 162 -6.64 -6.62 2.68
C GLY A 162 -5.27 -6.44 3.34
N VAL A 163 -5.07 -5.35 4.09
CA VAL A 163 -3.81 -5.08 4.79
C VAL A 163 -3.57 -6.12 5.90
N LEU A 164 -4.59 -6.48 6.67
CA LEU A 164 -4.52 -7.53 7.69
C LEU A 164 -4.15 -8.89 7.09
N SER A 165 -4.70 -9.23 5.92
CA SER A 165 -4.33 -10.45 5.20
C SER A 165 -2.83 -10.50 4.88
N VAL A 166 -2.28 -9.40 4.35
CA VAL A 166 -0.83 -9.29 4.07
C VAL A 166 0.00 -9.39 5.36
N TYR A 167 -0.45 -8.72 6.44
CA TYR A 167 0.20 -8.81 7.74
C TYR A 167 0.25 -10.25 8.26
N TYR A 168 -0.90 -10.94 8.33
CA TYR A 168 -0.97 -12.32 8.81
C TYR A 168 -0.19 -13.29 7.92
N MET A 169 -0.12 -13.03 6.61
CA MET A 169 0.70 -13.80 5.69
C MET A 169 2.19 -13.68 6.04
N GLY A 170 2.68 -12.46 6.26
CA GLY A 170 4.05 -12.21 6.68
C GLY A 170 4.39 -12.77 8.07
N ARG A 171 3.38 -12.94 8.93
CA ARG A 171 3.51 -13.64 10.22
C ARG A 171 3.48 -15.18 10.09
N GLY A 172 3.34 -15.74 8.89
CA GLY A 172 3.20 -17.17 8.66
C GLY A 172 1.83 -17.75 9.05
N GLN A 173 0.84 -16.92 9.33
CA GLN A 173 -0.52 -17.33 9.71
C GLN A 173 -1.42 -17.49 8.48
N SER A 174 -1.08 -18.41 7.59
CA SER A 174 -1.72 -18.55 6.26
C SER A 174 -3.23 -18.81 6.31
N PHE A 175 -3.74 -19.50 7.33
CA PHE A 175 -5.19 -19.71 7.47
C PHE A 175 -5.93 -18.39 7.74
N THR A 176 -5.44 -17.60 8.71
CA THR A 176 -6.01 -16.29 9.03
C THR A 176 -5.88 -15.33 7.85
N ALA A 177 -4.71 -15.32 7.19
CA ALA A 177 -4.45 -14.50 6.01
C ALA A 177 -5.44 -14.77 4.88
N ARG A 178 -5.67 -16.06 4.55
CA ARG A 178 -6.64 -16.49 3.52
C ARG A 178 -8.06 -16.12 3.89
N LYS A 179 -8.46 -16.30 5.15
CA LYS A 179 -9.79 -15.90 5.60
C LYS A 179 -10.01 -14.40 5.41
N MET A 180 -9.05 -13.58 5.81
CA MET A 180 -9.12 -12.12 5.64
C MET A 180 -9.16 -11.71 4.16
N ALA A 181 -8.39 -12.40 3.29
CA ALA A 181 -8.42 -12.16 1.84
C ALA A 181 -9.79 -12.49 1.23
N ALA A 182 -10.37 -13.63 1.62
CA ALA A 182 -11.70 -14.03 1.15
C ALA A 182 -12.80 -13.09 1.64
N ASP A 183 -12.74 -12.69 2.92
CA ASP A 183 -13.67 -11.70 3.49
C ASP A 183 -13.54 -10.35 2.78
N TYR A 184 -12.31 -9.93 2.44
CA TYR A 184 -12.04 -8.73 1.65
C TYR A 184 -12.63 -8.83 0.24
N ALA A 185 -12.39 -9.93 -0.49
CA ALA A 185 -12.92 -10.15 -1.83
C ALA A 185 -14.44 -10.16 -1.86
N LYS A 186 -15.07 -10.83 -0.89
CA LYS A 186 -16.52 -10.86 -0.74
C LYS A 186 -17.08 -9.46 -0.49
N ALA A 187 -16.54 -8.73 0.50
CA ALA A 187 -17.01 -7.39 0.84
C ALA A 187 -16.79 -6.39 -0.30
N ALA A 188 -15.66 -6.48 -1.00
CA ALA A 188 -15.38 -5.65 -2.18
C ALA A 188 -16.31 -5.96 -3.34
N ALA A 189 -16.65 -7.23 -3.58
CA ALA A 189 -17.63 -7.61 -4.60
C ALA A 189 -19.03 -7.09 -4.25
N GLU A 190 -19.46 -7.19 -3.00
CA GLU A 190 -20.74 -6.62 -2.54
C GLU A 190 -20.78 -5.11 -2.74
N LEU A 191 -19.74 -4.39 -2.33
CA LEU A 191 -19.64 -2.94 -2.54
C LEU A 191 -19.64 -2.60 -4.04
N CYS A 192 -18.89 -3.34 -4.86
CA CYS A 192 -18.62 -2.95 -6.24
C CYS A 192 -19.65 -3.40 -7.26
N LEU A 193 -20.24 -4.58 -7.07
CA LEU A 193 -21.14 -5.20 -8.02
C LEU A 193 -22.61 -5.09 -7.58
N SER A 194 -22.87 -5.13 -6.28
CA SER A 194 -24.24 -5.16 -5.75
C SER A 194 -24.78 -3.79 -5.35
N GLN A 195 -23.93 -2.87 -4.90
CA GLN A 195 -24.38 -1.54 -4.50
C GLN A 195 -24.32 -0.56 -5.66
N PRO A 196 -25.40 0.16 -6.00
CA PRO A 196 -25.35 1.19 -7.03
C PRO A 196 -24.37 2.30 -6.64
N VAL A 197 -23.63 2.82 -7.62
CA VAL A 197 -22.82 4.03 -7.41
C VAL A 197 -23.79 5.19 -7.17
N PRO A 198 -23.68 5.94 -6.06
CA PRO A 198 -24.56 7.08 -5.83
C PRO A 198 -24.39 8.12 -6.93
N LYS A 199 -25.49 8.75 -7.37
CA LYS A 199 -25.50 9.65 -8.54
C LYS A 199 -24.65 10.92 -8.39
N CYS A 200 -24.18 11.24 -7.18
CA CYS A 200 -23.49 12.48 -6.84
C CYS A 200 -22.13 12.20 -6.15
N VAL A 201 -21.47 11.08 -6.47
CA VAL A 201 -20.09 10.83 -6.00
C VAL A 201 -19.09 11.41 -6.99
N ASP A 202 -17.92 11.77 -6.47
CA ASP A 202 -16.81 12.21 -7.30
C ASP A 202 -16.12 11.04 -8.04
N ASP A 203 -15.33 11.37 -9.06
CA ASP A 203 -14.55 10.39 -9.82
C ASP A 203 -13.54 9.63 -8.93
N ASN A 204 -13.14 10.22 -7.80
CA ASN A 204 -12.20 9.62 -6.87
C ASN A 204 -12.81 8.43 -6.14
N TYR A 205 -14.07 8.52 -5.73
CA TYR A 205 -14.80 7.43 -5.12
C TYR A 205 -14.92 6.24 -6.06
N ILE A 206 -15.23 6.48 -7.33
CA ILE A 206 -15.33 5.44 -8.36
C ILE A 206 -13.96 4.77 -8.55
N LYS A 207 -12.87 5.54 -8.65
CA LYS A 207 -11.51 5.02 -8.76
C LYS A 207 -11.08 4.22 -7.53
N ALA A 208 -11.38 4.71 -6.33
CA ALA A 208 -11.07 4.03 -5.08
C ALA A 208 -11.78 2.68 -5.00
N ARG A 209 -13.08 2.67 -5.31
CA ARG A 209 -13.92 1.48 -5.32
C ARG A 209 -13.41 0.44 -6.33
N ALA A 210 -13.06 0.87 -7.55
CA ALA A 210 -12.47 -0.02 -8.56
C ALA A 210 -11.10 -0.57 -8.13
N SER A 211 -10.21 0.27 -7.57
CA SER A 211 -8.89 -0.16 -7.08
C SER A 211 -9.02 -1.18 -5.95
N THR A 212 -9.91 -0.93 -5.00
CA THR A 212 -10.23 -1.84 -3.90
C THR A 212 -10.72 -3.18 -4.41
N PHE A 213 -11.64 -3.20 -5.38
CA PHE A 213 -12.10 -4.45 -5.99
C PHE A 213 -10.98 -5.23 -6.68
N CYS A 214 -10.21 -4.57 -7.55
CA CYS A 214 -9.10 -5.20 -8.25
C CYS A 214 -8.07 -5.76 -7.26
N GLY A 215 -7.77 -5.01 -6.20
CA GLY A 215 -6.87 -5.47 -5.16
C GLY A 215 -7.39 -6.68 -4.40
N ALA A 216 -8.68 -6.70 -4.08
CA ALA A 216 -9.29 -7.81 -3.37
C ALA A 216 -9.24 -9.11 -4.18
N ILE A 217 -9.62 -9.06 -5.47
CA ILE A 217 -9.56 -10.24 -6.35
C ILE A 217 -8.11 -10.71 -6.57
N SER A 218 -7.16 -9.79 -6.67
CA SER A 218 -5.75 -10.14 -6.86
C SER A 218 -5.17 -10.83 -5.62
N LEU A 219 -5.51 -10.34 -4.43
CA LEU A 219 -5.05 -10.90 -3.17
C LEU A 219 -5.70 -12.26 -2.87
N ASP A 220 -7.00 -12.42 -3.09
CA ASP A 220 -7.72 -13.69 -2.89
C ASP A 220 -7.16 -14.83 -3.76
N ARG A 221 -6.71 -14.51 -4.98
CA ARG A 221 -6.03 -15.49 -5.87
C ARG A 221 -4.63 -15.87 -5.40
N TYR A 222 -3.98 -15.01 -4.62
CA TYR A 222 -2.60 -15.19 -4.18
C TYR A 222 -2.50 -15.88 -2.82
N ALA A 223 -3.47 -15.64 -1.93
CA ALA A 223 -3.48 -16.13 -0.55
C ALA A 223 -3.76 -17.64 -0.43
#